data_AF-A0A3B8ZHR9-F1
#
_entry.id   AF-A0A3B8ZHR9-F1
#
_cell.length_a   1.000
_cell.length_b   1.000
_cell.length_c   1.000
_cell.angle_alpha   90.00
_cell.angle_beta   90.00
_cell.angle_gamma   90.00
#
_symmetry.space_group_name_H-M   'P 1'
#
loop_
_entity.id
_entity.type
_entity.pdbx_description
1 polymer ?
#
loop_
_entity_poly.entity_id
_entity_poly.type
_entity_poly.pdbx_seq_one_letter_code
_entity_poly.pdbx_strand_id
1 'polypeptide(L)'
;MTPSETQQTIQTAIPHRAPMLLLDEIVEQSKDRILCRKSFTLQDYFVQGHFPGFPLVPGVILCECALQAGAVLIASHAAVADGKVPVATRMDGVKFKQMVRPGDTVEIEAILTEV
;
A
#
# COMPACT_ATOMS: atom_id res chain seq x y z
N MET A 1 10.10 15.21 1.20
CA MET A 1 10.62 14.34 2.27
C MET A 1 11.66 13.43 1.64
N THR A 2 12.68 13.05 2.40
CA THR A 2 13.60 12.00 1.96
C THR A 2 12.91 10.63 2.03
N PRO A 3 13.34 9.62 1.25
CA PRO A 3 12.72 8.29 1.29
C PRO A 3 12.67 7.66 2.70
N SER A 4 13.68 7.95 3.53
CA SER A 4 13.77 7.48 4.92
C SER A 4 12.71 8.11 5.84
N GLU A 5 12.41 9.39 5.67
CA GLU A 5 11.41 10.09 6.48
C GLU A 5 10.01 9.56 6.17
N THR A 6 9.73 9.29 4.90
CA THR A 6 8.43 8.82 4.45
C THR A 6 8.11 7.41 4.96
N GLN A 7 9.10 6.51 4.97
CA GLN A 7 8.91 5.16 5.51
C GLN A 7 8.60 5.16 7.01
N GLN A 8 9.26 6.05 7.77
CA GLN A 8 8.99 6.20 9.20
C GLN A 8 7.57 6.72 9.46
N THR A 9 7.11 7.71 8.68
CA THR A 9 5.72 8.21 8.75
C THR A 9 4.71 7.10 8.50
N ILE A 10 4.91 6.27 7.46
CA ILE A 10 4.02 5.15 7.17
C ILE A 10 4.01 4.15 8.35
N GLN A 11 5.17 3.79 8.88
CA GLN A 11 5.27 2.84 10.01
C GLN A 11 4.64 3.37 11.30
N THR A 12 4.61 4.69 11.50
CA THR A 12 3.88 5.32 12.61
C THR A 12 2.38 5.30 12.38
N ALA A 13 1.93 5.50 11.14
CA ALA A 13 0.50 5.55 10.79
C ALA A 13 -0.19 4.17 10.82
N ILE A 14 0.51 3.12 10.40
CA ILE A 14 -0.05 1.76 10.29
C ILE A 14 0.85 0.69 10.96
N PRO A 15 0.27 -0.40 11.48
CA PRO A 15 1.03 -1.44 12.20
C PRO A 15 1.83 -2.37 11.28
N HIS A 16 1.61 -2.31 9.96
CA HIS A 16 2.28 -3.19 8.99
C HIS A 16 3.81 -3.05 9.04
N ARG A 17 4.51 -4.18 8.95
CA ARG A 17 5.99 -4.25 8.90
C ARG A 17 6.40 -5.25 7.83
N ALA A 18 7.69 -5.23 7.47
CA ALA A 18 8.23 -6.18 6.51
C ALA A 18 7.91 -7.65 6.93
N PRO A 19 7.56 -8.52 5.97
CA PRO A 19 7.54 -8.30 4.52
C PRO A 19 6.16 -7.81 3.98
N MET A 20 5.23 -7.40 4.84
CA MET A 20 3.86 -7.00 4.49
C MET A 20 3.58 -5.49 4.61
N LEU A 21 4.62 -4.68 4.80
CA LEU A 21 4.54 -3.24 4.57
C LEU A 21 4.79 -2.99 3.08
N LEU A 22 3.75 -2.59 2.34
CA LEU A 22 3.74 -2.58 0.87
C LEU A 22 3.66 -1.18 0.27
N LEU A 23 3.92 -0.14 1.07
CA LEU A 23 4.09 1.23 0.62
C LEU A 23 5.54 1.64 0.85
N ASP A 24 6.16 2.22 -0.17
CA ASP A 24 7.53 2.73 -0.07
C ASP A 24 7.53 4.24 0.21
N GLU A 25 6.60 4.98 -0.40
CA GLU A 25 6.56 6.45 -0.34
C GLU A 25 5.12 6.98 -0.35
N ILE A 26 4.84 8.00 0.47
CA ILE A 26 3.74 8.97 0.35
C ILE A 26 4.25 10.12 -0.53
N VAL A 27 3.69 10.25 -1.74
CA VAL A 27 4.05 11.28 -2.71
C VAL A 27 3.32 12.59 -2.40
N GLU A 28 2.01 12.49 -2.14
CA GLU A 28 1.15 13.61 -1.79
C GLU A 28 0.11 13.16 -0.77
N GLN A 29 -0.24 14.01 0.18
CA GLN A 29 -1.33 13.76 1.11
C GLN A 29 -2.07 15.06 1.44
N SER A 30 -3.39 14.96 1.43
CA SER A 30 -4.33 16.01 1.83
C SER A 30 -5.32 15.45 2.84
N LYS A 31 -6.38 16.20 3.15
CA LYS A 31 -7.41 15.74 4.07
C LYS A 31 -8.16 14.52 3.51
N ASP A 32 -8.55 14.51 2.25
CA ASP A 32 -9.43 13.49 1.68
C ASP A 32 -8.76 12.63 0.60
N ARG A 33 -7.48 12.86 0.31
CA ARG A 33 -6.74 12.13 -0.73
C ARG A 33 -5.32 11.84 -0.29
N ILE A 34 -4.83 10.67 -0.67
CA ILE A 34 -3.41 10.29 -0.58
C ILE A 34 -2.95 9.65 -1.90
N LEU A 35 -1.73 9.97 -2.29
CA LEU A 35 -1.01 9.33 -3.39
C LEU A 35 0.26 8.69 -2.83
N CYS A 36 0.39 7.38 -3.00
CA CYS A 36 1.55 6.61 -2.57
C CYS A 36 2.24 5.94 -3.76
N ARG A 37 3.47 5.45 -3.56
CA ARG A 37 4.20 4.62 -4.51
C ARG A 37 4.66 3.30 -3.89
N LYS A 38 4.66 2.28 -4.74
CA LYS A 38 5.30 0.99 -4.47
C LYS A 38 6.09 0.55 -5.69
N SER A 39 7.40 0.35 -5.50
CA SER A 39 8.25 -0.34 -6.46
C SER A 39 8.33 -1.82 -6.12
N PHE A 40 8.10 -2.66 -7.12
CA PHE A 40 8.20 -4.11 -6.97
C PHE A 40 9.56 -4.59 -7.45
N THR A 41 10.11 -5.59 -6.76
CA THR A 41 11.45 -6.11 -6.98
C THR A 41 11.43 -7.63 -7.04
N LEU A 42 12.52 -8.23 -7.53
CA LEU A 42 12.67 -9.69 -7.52
C LEU A 42 12.82 -10.25 -6.10
N GLN A 43 13.10 -9.40 -5.12
CA GLN A 43 13.28 -9.76 -3.72
C GLN A 43 11.96 -9.78 -2.93
N ASP A 44 10.87 -9.24 -3.50
CA ASP A 44 9.56 -9.31 -2.85
C ASP A 44 9.13 -10.77 -2.67
N TYR A 45 8.75 -11.13 -1.44
CA TYR A 45 8.60 -12.53 -1.02
C TYR A 45 7.62 -13.34 -1.88
N PHE A 46 6.57 -12.69 -2.42
CA PHE A 46 5.56 -13.34 -3.25
C PHE A 46 6.03 -13.59 -4.69
N VAL A 47 7.03 -12.86 -5.18
CA VAL A 47 7.49 -12.95 -6.58
C VAL A 47 8.15 -14.30 -6.87
N GLN A 48 8.86 -14.87 -5.89
CA GLN A 48 9.56 -16.14 -6.02
C GLN A 48 8.61 -17.30 -6.36
N GLY A 49 7.37 -17.23 -5.87
CA GLY A 49 6.33 -18.25 -6.07
C GLY A 49 5.25 -17.86 -7.09
N HIS A 50 5.24 -16.63 -7.61
CA HIS A 50 4.17 -16.14 -8.47
C HIS A 50 4.73 -15.47 -9.73
N PHE A 51 5.20 -16.21 -10.72
CA PHE A 51 5.38 -17.68 -10.78
C PHE A 51 6.84 -18.01 -11.11
N PRO A 52 7.35 -19.20 -10.75
CA PRO A 52 8.67 -19.63 -11.19
C PRO A 52 8.80 -19.53 -12.72
N GLY A 53 9.77 -18.76 -13.21
CA GLY A 53 9.98 -18.50 -14.65
C GLY A 53 9.05 -17.45 -15.28
N PHE A 54 8.07 -16.94 -14.54
CA PHE A 54 7.15 -15.87 -14.99
C PHE A 54 6.79 -14.95 -13.81
N PRO A 55 7.71 -14.08 -13.35
CA PRO A 55 7.47 -13.23 -12.19
C PRO A 55 6.36 -12.21 -12.49
N LEU A 56 5.36 -12.18 -11.61
CA LEU A 56 4.16 -11.37 -11.72
C LEU A 56 3.71 -10.98 -10.31
N VAL A 57 3.39 -9.72 -10.08
CA VAL A 57 2.83 -9.29 -8.80
C VAL A 57 1.38 -9.80 -8.69
N PRO A 58 1.01 -10.55 -7.63
CA PRO A 58 -0.37 -10.98 -7.45
C PRO A 58 -1.31 -9.77 -7.32
N GLY A 59 -2.47 -9.80 -7.99
CA GLY A 59 -3.43 -8.70 -7.92
C GLY A 59 -3.88 -8.37 -6.49
N VAL A 60 -3.94 -9.37 -5.61
CA VAL A 60 -4.25 -9.18 -4.17
C VAL A 60 -3.21 -8.34 -3.43
N ILE A 61 -1.94 -8.35 -3.86
CA ILE A 61 -0.90 -7.48 -3.31
C ILE A 61 -1.19 -6.02 -3.70
N LEU A 62 -1.61 -5.77 -4.94
CA LEU A 62 -2.01 -4.42 -5.38
C LEU A 62 -3.21 -3.89 -4.59
N CYS A 63 -4.15 -4.78 -4.28
CA CYS A 63 -5.30 -4.46 -3.43
C CYS A 63 -4.85 -4.09 -2.01
N GLU A 64 -3.95 -4.87 -1.43
CA GLU A 64 -3.38 -4.58 -0.10
C GLU A 64 -2.62 -3.25 -0.09
N CYS A 65 -1.86 -2.91 -1.14
CA CYS A 65 -1.24 -1.59 -1.27
C CYS A 65 -2.29 -0.46 -1.19
N ALA A 66 -3.43 -0.61 -1.87
CA ALA A 66 -4.54 0.35 -1.83
C ALA A 66 -5.18 0.46 -0.44
N LEU A 67 -5.37 -0.69 0.23
CA LEU A 67 -5.87 -0.72 1.61
C LEU A 67 -4.92 -0.03 2.59
N GLN A 68 -3.61 -0.26 2.47
CA GLN A 68 -2.61 0.42 3.31
C GLN A 68 -2.59 1.92 3.05
N ALA A 69 -2.71 2.37 1.79
CA ALA A 69 -2.78 3.79 1.48
C ALA A 69 -4.01 4.43 2.13
N GLY A 70 -5.19 3.79 2.02
CA GLY A 70 -6.40 4.22 2.71
C GLY A 70 -6.26 4.23 4.23
N ALA A 71 -5.62 3.23 4.82
CA ALA A 71 -5.37 3.17 6.27
C ALA A 71 -4.45 4.31 6.75
N VAL A 72 -3.39 4.64 5.98
CA VAL A 72 -2.53 5.80 6.26
C VAL A 72 -3.33 7.11 6.17
N LEU A 73 -4.21 7.24 5.18
CA LEU A 73 -5.08 8.41 5.06
C LEU A 73 -6.04 8.53 6.25
N ILE A 74 -6.72 7.46 6.66
CA ILE A 74 -7.66 7.47 7.80
C ILE A 74 -6.94 7.79 9.12
N ALA A 75 -5.72 7.28 9.31
CA ALA A 75 -4.91 7.54 10.50
C ALA A 75 -4.59 9.03 10.71
N SER A 76 -4.68 9.87 9.66
CA SER A 76 -4.51 11.33 9.80
C SER A 76 -5.75 12.07 10.33
N HIS A 77 -6.94 11.44 10.26
CA HIS A 77 -8.21 12.03 10.75
C HIS A 77 -8.50 11.69 12.20
N ALA A 78 -8.18 10.47 12.58
CA ALA A 78 -8.32 9.99 13.94
C ALA A 78 -7.04 9.25 14.26
N ALA A 79 -6.39 9.63 15.36
CA ALA A 79 -5.33 8.81 15.91
C ALA A 79 -5.90 7.39 16.05
N VAL A 80 -5.32 6.44 15.33
CA VAL A 80 -5.60 5.02 15.57
C VAL A 80 -5.34 4.83 17.06
N ALA A 81 -6.41 4.62 17.84
CA ALA A 81 -6.26 4.52 19.28
C ALA A 81 -5.19 3.46 19.57
N ASP A 82 -4.30 3.75 20.51
CA ASP A 82 -3.17 2.87 20.84
C ASP A 82 -3.64 1.41 20.89
N GLY A 83 -3.05 0.58 20.02
CA GLY A 83 -3.33 -0.85 19.93
C GLY A 83 -4.48 -1.28 19.00
N LYS A 84 -5.13 -0.38 18.26
CA LYS A 84 -6.13 -0.78 17.24
C LYS A 84 -5.45 -1.10 15.90
N VAL A 85 -5.97 -2.12 15.21
CA VAL A 85 -5.50 -2.55 13.89
C VAL A 85 -6.59 -2.21 12.86
N PRO A 86 -6.28 -1.47 11.78
CA PRO A 86 -7.22 -1.27 10.69
C PRO A 86 -7.46 -2.60 9.98
N VAL A 87 -8.73 -2.96 9.78
CA VAL A 87 -9.13 -4.20 9.11
C VAL A 87 -10.02 -3.87 7.92
N ALA A 88 -9.63 -4.35 6.75
CA ALA A 88 -10.47 -4.25 5.56
C ALA A 88 -11.69 -5.18 5.68
N THR A 89 -12.88 -4.62 5.49
CA THR A 89 -14.15 -5.36 5.64
C THR A 89 -14.81 -5.69 4.31
N ARG A 90 -14.53 -4.90 3.26
CA ARG A 90 -15.10 -5.05 1.93
C ARG A 90 -14.18 -4.46 0.88
N MET A 91 -14.18 -5.09 -0.28
CA MET A 91 -13.66 -4.53 -1.52
C MET A 91 -14.68 -4.86 -2.60
N ASP A 92 -15.04 -3.88 -3.44
CA ASP A 92 -16.02 -4.05 -4.50
C ASP A 92 -15.48 -3.52 -5.83
N GLY A 93 -15.92 -4.11 -6.93
CA GLY A 93 -15.59 -3.63 -8.27
C GLY A 93 -14.11 -3.70 -8.68
N VAL A 94 -13.28 -4.51 -8.00
CA VAL A 94 -11.85 -4.66 -8.29
C VAL A 94 -11.63 -5.21 -9.71
N LYS A 95 -10.79 -4.53 -10.50
CA LYS A 95 -10.45 -4.92 -11.88
C LYS A 95 -8.96 -4.80 -12.13
N PHE A 96 -8.31 -5.89 -12.50
CA PHE A 96 -6.91 -5.90 -12.92
C PHE A 96 -6.83 -5.79 -14.44
N LYS A 97 -6.31 -4.67 -14.95
CA LYS A 97 -6.26 -4.39 -16.39
C LYS A 97 -4.88 -4.65 -17.02
N GLN A 98 -3.82 -4.51 -16.23
CA GLN A 98 -2.44 -4.66 -16.67
C GLN A 98 -1.67 -5.53 -15.67
N MET A 99 -0.74 -6.32 -16.20
CA MET A 99 0.20 -7.08 -15.37
C MET A 99 1.23 -6.13 -14.79
N VAL A 100 1.50 -6.27 -13.48
CA VAL A 100 2.60 -5.59 -12.80
C VAL A 100 3.71 -6.61 -12.54
N ARG A 101 4.95 -6.23 -12.81
CA ARG A 101 6.13 -7.09 -12.72
C ARG A 101 7.20 -6.49 -11.83
N PRO A 102 8.17 -7.29 -11.35
CA PRO A 102 9.38 -6.74 -10.77
C PRO A 102 10.06 -5.74 -11.70
N GLY A 103 10.47 -4.60 -11.15
CA GLY A 103 10.97 -3.44 -11.89
C GLY A 103 9.93 -2.34 -12.10
N ASP A 104 8.63 -2.66 -11.98
CA ASP A 104 7.57 -1.67 -12.11
C ASP A 104 7.39 -0.87 -10.81
N THR A 105 7.15 0.43 -10.96
CA THR A 105 6.64 1.30 -9.89
C THR A 105 5.17 1.59 -10.16
N VAL A 106 4.34 1.35 -9.14
CA VAL A 106 2.91 1.61 -9.19
C VAL A 106 2.59 2.81 -8.30
N GLU A 107 1.77 3.72 -8.82
CA GLU A 107 1.16 4.78 -8.04
C GLU A 107 -0.20 4.32 -7.52
N ILE A 108 -0.45 4.57 -6.24
CA ILE A 108 -1.64 4.15 -5.52
C ILE A 108 -2.34 5.40 -5.01
N GLU A 109 -3.47 5.72 -5.60
CA GLU A 109 -4.32 6.82 -5.18
C GLU A 109 -5.50 6.29 -4.38
N ALA A 110 -5.73 6.86 -3.20
CA ALA A 110 -6.92 6.59 -2.40
C ALA A 110 -7.62 7.90 -2.03
N ILE A 111 -8.95 7.89 -2.15
CA ILE A 111 -9.82 9.03 -1.88
C ILE A 111 -10.82 8.61 -0.79
N LEU A 112 -10.90 9.39 0.27
CA LEU A 112 -11.85 9.22 1.36
C LEU A 112 -13.20 9.83 0.95
N THR A 113 -14.20 8.98 0.77
CA THR A 113 -15.53 9.42 0.33
C THR A 113 -16.46 9.73 1.50
N GLU A 114 -16.35 8.99 2.61
CA GLU A 114 -17.23 9.07 3.78
C GLU A 114 -16.44 8.70 5.04
N VAL A 115 -16.84 9.26 6.20
CA VAL A 115 -16.26 8.99 7.55
C VAL A 115 -17.34 8.49 8.48
#